data_AF-A0A6B3N4X9-F1
#
_entry.id   AF-A0A6B3N4X9-F1
#
_cell.length_a   1.000
_cell.length_b   1.000
_cell.length_c   1.000
_cell.angle_alpha   90.00
_cell.angle_beta   90.00
_cell.angle_gamma   90.00
#
_symmetry.space_group_name_H-M   'P 1'
#
loop_
_entity.id
_entity.type
_entity.pdbx_description
1 polymer ?
#
loop_
_entity_poly.entity_id
_entity_poly.type
_entity_poly.pdbx_seq_one_letter_code
_entity_poly.pdbx_strand_id
1 'polypeptide(L)'
;KSGQWKWIAIYGKVVAHDHKGNPKRMAGTHKDISDRKQAEEELRLSRERFRTLYENTPVMLHSIDSNGKLLSVSNYWQKKLGYDRKEVIGRQSTDFLTEESRQYAQQVVLPQYFQTGISLDVPYQVICKNGEIIDVLLSAIAEQDELGQVLRSLAVMVDVTARNRAQAALQDAKEAAEVANRAKSEFLANMSHELRTPLNGIFGYTQILKKSKTMAPEELKGVHIIHQCGSHLLTLINDILDLSKIEARKMELVPVNFHFSSFLENLVDICSIRAHQKDIVFTYQPLSQLPNGIYGDEKRLRQVLMNLLSNAIKFTDSGEVTLKVSVLESTQKENPPSPPLELICKQNLKQLIDESLDE
;
A
#
# COMPACT_ATOMS: atom_id res chain seq x y z
N LYS A 1 14.99 -70.90 -5.60
CA LYS A 1 15.82 -69.66 -5.64
C LYS A 1 14.88 -68.50 -5.95
N SER A 2 14.93 -67.39 -5.20
CA SER A 2 14.01 -66.25 -5.36
C SER A 2 14.30 -65.35 -6.58
N GLY A 3 15.36 -65.65 -7.37
CA GLY A 3 15.73 -64.86 -8.56
C GLY A 3 16.39 -63.51 -8.26
N GLN A 4 16.50 -63.12 -6.98
CA GLN A 4 17.10 -61.85 -6.58
C GLN A 4 18.63 -61.90 -6.61
N TRP A 5 19.23 -60.85 -7.16
CA TRP A 5 20.67 -60.61 -7.11
C TRP A 5 21.08 -60.13 -5.72
N LYS A 6 22.21 -60.64 -5.21
CA LYS A 6 22.78 -60.28 -3.91
C LYS A 6 24.26 -59.95 -4.06
N TRP A 7 24.72 -58.96 -3.30
CA TRP A 7 26.13 -58.66 -3.20
C TRP A 7 26.78 -59.60 -2.20
N ILE A 8 27.74 -60.42 -2.65
CA ILE A 8 28.44 -61.38 -1.80
C ILE A 8 29.91 -60.97 -1.70
N ALA A 9 30.38 -60.72 -0.49
CA ALA A 9 31.81 -60.60 -0.21
C ALA A 9 32.39 -62.01 0.01
N ILE A 10 33.42 -62.37 -0.77
CA ILE A 10 34.09 -63.66 -0.69
C ILE A 10 35.50 -63.42 -0.16
N TYR A 11 35.80 -63.99 1.01
CA TYR A 11 37.13 -63.96 1.59
C TYR A 11 37.66 -65.38 1.61
N GLY A 12 38.76 -65.66 0.91
CA GLY A 12 39.34 -66.99 0.90
C GLY A 12 40.86 -66.95 1.03
N LYS A 13 41.40 -68.01 1.62
CA LYS A 13 42.85 -68.24 1.71
C LYS A 13 43.18 -69.67 1.32
N VAL A 14 44.30 -69.86 0.65
CA VAL A 14 44.84 -71.20 0.40
C VAL A 14 45.26 -71.79 1.74
N VAL A 15 44.73 -72.97 2.06
CA VAL A 15 44.98 -73.66 3.33
C VAL A 15 45.88 -74.89 3.17
N ALA A 16 46.14 -75.33 1.95
CA ALA A 16 47.12 -76.38 1.68
C ALA A 16 47.75 -76.23 0.29
N HIS A 17 49.05 -76.51 0.17
CA HIS A 17 49.79 -76.60 -1.09
C HIS A 17 50.29 -78.04 -1.30
N ASP A 18 50.55 -78.43 -2.54
CA ASP A 18 51.20 -79.71 -2.87
C ASP A 18 52.72 -79.66 -2.66
N HIS A 19 53.39 -80.80 -2.86
CA HIS A 19 54.85 -80.94 -2.71
C HIS A 19 55.66 -80.14 -3.73
N LYS A 20 55.02 -79.59 -4.77
CA LYS A 20 55.63 -78.68 -5.76
C LYS A 20 55.30 -77.21 -5.48
N GLY A 21 54.60 -76.92 -4.38
CA GLY A 21 54.20 -75.57 -3.98
C GLY A 21 52.90 -75.06 -4.61
N ASN A 22 52.15 -75.87 -5.36
CA ASN A 22 50.90 -75.42 -5.99
C ASN A 22 49.72 -75.47 -4.99
N PRO A 23 48.78 -74.52 -5.03
CA PRO A 23 47.62 -74.50 -4.13
C PRO A 23 46.71 -75.72 -4.37
N LYS A 24 46.51 -76.54 -3.33
CA LYS A 24 45.72 -77.79 -3.38
C LYS A 24 44.34 -77.65 -2.72
N ARG A 25 44.21 -76.83 -1.67
CA ARG A 25 42.91 -76.56 -1.00
C ARG A 25 42.81 -75.09 -0.59
N MET A 26 41.62 -74.53 -0.72
CA MET A 26 41.27 -73.19 -0.25
C MET A 26 40.10 -73.29 0.74
N ALA A 27 40.11 -72.43 1.75
CA ALA A 27 38.96 -72.22 2.62
C ALA A 27 38.55 -70.75 2.52
N GLY A 28 37.24 -70.49 2.54
CA GLY A 28 36.73 -69.13 2.50
C GLY A 28 35.32 -68.99 3.08
N THR A 29 34.94 -67.75 3.36
CA THR A 29 33.62 -67.36 3.84
C THR A 29 32.91 -66.52 2.78
N HIS A 30 31.59 -66.70 2.70
CA HIS A 30 30.71 -65.91 1.86
C HIS A 30 29.82 -65.09 2.80
N LYS A 31 29.93 -63.78 2.74
CA LYS A 31 29.09 -62.87 3.53
C LYS A 31 28.18 -62.10 2.58
N ASP A 32 26.87 -62.19 2.80
CA ASP A 32 25.91 -61.30 2.15
C ASP A 32 26.14 -59.88 2.68
N ILE A 33 26.40 -58.96 1.76
CA ILE A 33 26.64 -57.54 2.04
C ILE A 33 25.64 -56.65 1.31
N SER A 34 24.50 -57.20 0.88
CA SER A 34 23.48 -56.48 0.12
C SER A 34 22.96 -55.25 0.88
N ASP A 35 22.62 -55.41 2.16
CA ASP A 35 22.09 -54.31 3.00
C ASP A 35 23.10 -53.15 3.13
N ARG A 36 24.38 -53.48 3.34
CA ARG A 36 25.45 -52.47 3.40
C ARG A 36 25.58 -51.72 2.07
N LYS A 37 25.49 -52.43 0.95
CA LYS A 37 25.61 -51.83 -0.38
C LYS A 37 24.42 -50.93 -0.74
N GLN A 38 23.21 -51.31 -0.31
CA GLN A 38 22.03 -50.46 -0.47
C GLN A 38 22.15 -49.19 0.38
N ALA A 39 22.53 -49.30 1.66
CA ALA A 39 22.73 -48.15 2.53
C ALA A 39 23.84 -47.20 2.02
N GLU A 40 24.95 -47.73 1.49
CA GLU A 40 26.01 -46.94 0.86
C GLU A 40 25.48 -46.15 -0.36
N GLU A 41 24.66 -46.79 -1.19
CA GLU A 41 24.11 -46.17 -2.39
C GLU A 41 23.04 -45.12 -2.07
N GLU A 42 22.14 -45.40 -1.12
CA GLU A 42 21.14 -44.43 -0.65
C GLU A 42 21.82 -43.19 -0.06
N LEU A 43 22.88 -43.38 0.75
CA LEU A 43 23.67 -42.28 1.28
C LEU A 43 24.34 -41.46 0.16
N ARG A 44 24.90 -42.15 -0.85
CA ARG A 44 25.52 -41.50 -2.01
C ARG A 44 24.49 -40.65 -2.77
N LEU A 45 23.34 -41.23 -3.11
CA LEU A 45 22.26 -40.55 -3.82
C LEU A 45 21.72 -39.35 -3.03
N SER A 46 21.53 -39.51 -1.72
CA SER A 46 21.08 -38.44 -0.84
C SER A 46 22.08 -37.27 -0.79
N ARG A 47 23.39 -37.57 -0.65
CA ARG A 47 24.46 -36.55 -0.68
C ARG A 47 24.53 -35.83 -2.02
N GLU A 48 24.43 -36.54 -3.14
CA GLU A 48 24.43 -35.94 -4.48
C GLU A 48 23.22 -35.04 -4.69
N ARG A 49 22.03 -35.48 -4.26
CA ARG A 49 20.81 -34.68 -4.33
C ARG A 49 20.94 -33.41 -3.52
N PHE A 50 21.39 -33.48 -2.27
CA PHE A 50 21.61 -32.31 -1.42
C PHE A 50 22.62 -31.34 -2.04
N ARG A 51 23.78 -31.84 -2.49
CA ARG A 51 24.80 -31.02 -3.15
C ARG A 51 24.23 -30.29 -4.36
N THR A 52 23.48 -31.00 -5.21
CA THR A 52 22.88 -30.42 -6.42
C THR A 52 21.89 -29.31 -6.09
N LEU A 53 21.02 -29.52 -5.09
CA LEU A 53 20.07 -28.51 -4.64
C LEU A 53 20.80 -27.28 -4.08
N TYR A 54 21.77 -27.49 -3.20
CA TYR A 54 22.54 -26.40 -2.61
C TYR A 54 23.33 -25.60 -3.66
N GLU A 55 23.97 -26.29 -4.62
CA GLU A 55 24.83 -25.64 -5.61
C GLU A 55 24.05 -24.91 -6.70
N ASN A 56 22.91 -25.45 -7.14
CA ASN A 56 22.20 -25.00 -8.35
C ASN A 56 20.88 -24.26 -8.09
N THR A 57 20.45 -24.10 -6.84
CA THR A 57 19.28 -23.25 -6.53
C THR A 57 19.58 -21.80 -6.93
N PRO A 58 18.65 -21.08 -7.59
CA PRO A 58 18.85 -19.71 -8.04
C PRO A 58 18.73 -18.70 -6.89
N VAL A 59 19.37 -18.99 -5.76
CA VAL A 59 19.42 -18.13 -4.57
C VAL A 59 20.82 -18.16 -3.98
N MET A 60 21.26 -17.05 -3.39
CA MET A 60 22.60 -16.95 -2.86
C MET A 60 22.66 -17.66 -1.50
N LEU A 61 23.10 -18.92 -1.51
CA LEU A 61 23.34 -19.68 -0.29
C LEU A 61 24.80 -19.62 0.13
N HIS A 62 25.03 -19.52 1.44
CA HIS A 62 26.35 -19.70 2.04
C HIS A 62 26.23 -20.32 3.44
N SER A 63 27.37 -20.74 3.99
CA SER A 63 27.49 -21.28 5.34
C SER A 63 28.70 -20.64 6.03
N ILE A 64 28.59 -20.33 7.31
CA ILE A 64 29.69 -19.84 8.14
C ILE A 64 30.00 -20.79 9.28
N ASP A 65 31.24 -20.77 9.78
CA ASP A 65 31.66 -21.45 11.01
C ASP A 65 31.29 -20.64 12.27
N SER A 66 31.67 -21.15 13.45
CA SER A 66 31.46 -20.50 14.75
C SER A 66 32.20 -19.16 14.93
N ASN A 67 33.14 -18.82 14.04
CA ASN A 67 33.86 -17.56 14.03
C ASN A 67 33.37 -16.59 12.95
N GLY A 68 32.33 -16.98 12.19
CA GLY A 68 31.79 -16.19 11.09
C GLY A 68 32.55 -16.31 9.77
N LYS A 69 33.44 -17.30 9.62
CA LYS A 69 34.18 -17.55 8.37
C LYS A 69 33.36 -18.37 7.39
N LEU A 70 33.41 -18.03 6.12
CA LEU A 70 32.71 -18.77 5.06
C LEU A 70 33.26 -20.20 4.92
N LEU A 71 32.41 -21.19 5.14
CA LEU A 71 32.69 -22.62 4.95
C LEU A 71 32.30 -23.11 3.55
N SER A 72 31.21 -22.57 3.01
CA SER A 72 30.73 -22.91 1.67
C SER A 72 29.87 -21.80 1.07
N VAL A 73 29.83 -21.76 -0.26
CA VAL A 73 28.99 -20.87 -1.07
C VAL A 73 28.43 -21.64 -2.26
N SER A 74 27.17 -21.38 -2.59
CA SER A 74 26.49 -21.92 -3.80
C SER A 74 27.12 -21.39 -5.10
N ASN A 75 26.77 -22.00 -6.25
CA ASN A 75 27.24 -21.50 -7.54
C ASN A 75 26.54 -20.18 -7.91
N TYR A 76 25.28 -20.02 -7.52
CA TYR A 76 24.55 -18.77 -7.74
C TYR A 76 25.16 -17.60 -6.96
N TRP A 77 25.59 -17.82 -5.70
CA TRP A 77 26.32 -16.82 -4.91
C TRP A 77 27.57 -16.31 -5.63
N GLN A 78 28.40 -17.22 -6.16
CA GLN A 78 29.62 -16.88 -6.91
C GLN A 78 29.30 -16.11 -8.18
N LYS A 79 28.33 -16.60 -8.97
CA LYS A 79 27.91 -15.95 -10.21
C LYS A 79 27.37 -14.54 -9.98
N LYS A 80 26.59 -14.36 -8.90
CA LYS A 80 25.92 -13.08 -8.61
C LYS A 80 26.87 -12.04 -8.05
N LEU A 81 27.77 -12.41 -7.14
CA LEU A 81 28.74 -11.48 -6.53
C LEU A 81 30.06 -11.36 -7.31
N GLY A 82 30.34 -12.30 -8.21
CA GLY A 82 31.51 -12.30 -9.08
C GLY A 82 32.79 -12.85 -8.44
N TYR A 83 32.73 -13.40 -7.23
CA TYR A 83 33.88 -14.00 -6.56
C TYR A 83 33.97 -15.51 -6.82
N ASP A 84 35.19 -16.01 -7.00
CA ASP A 84 35.45 -17.44 -7.06
C ASP A 84 35.45 -18.06 -5.66
N ARG A 85 34.99 -19.30 -5.53
CA ARG A 85 34.99 -20.05 -4.25
C ARG A 85 36.34 -19.98 -3.53
N LYS A 86 37.45 -20.11 -4.25
CA LYS A 86 38.80 -20.10 -3.64
C LYS A 86 39.18 -18.75 -3.01
N GLU A 87 38.55 -17.66 -3.44
CA GLU A 87 38.82 -16.31 -2.94
C GLU A 87 38.05 -15.99 -1.65
N VAL A 88 37.01 -16.78 -1.34
CA VAL A 88 36.02 -16.42 -0.31
C VAL A 88 36.00 -17.39 0.86
N ILE A 89 36.28 -18.68 0.62
CA ILE A 89 36.28 -19.68 1.69
C ILE A 89 37.38 -19.36 2.71
N GLY A 90 37.02 -19.37 3.98
CA GLY A 90 37.89 -19.04 5.11
C GLY A 90 37.99 -17.56 5.46
N ARG A 91 37.41 -16.66 4.66
CA ARG A 91 37.29 -15.23 4.97
C ARG A 91 36.07 -14.93 5.84
N GLN A 92 36.09 -13.79 6.55
CA GLN A 92 34.92 -13.34 7.30
C GLN A 92 33.78 -13.04 6.33
N SER A 93 32.57 -13.52 6.65
CA SER A 93 31.38 -13.21 5.85
C SER A 93 31.12 -11.70 5.73
N THR A 94 31.55 -10.92 6.72
CA THR A 94 31.42 -9.46 6.78
C THR A 94 32.41 -8.70 5.89
N ASP A 95 33.42 -9.37 5.31
CA ASP A 95 34.39 -8.73 4.43
C ASP A 95 33.75 -8.18 3.15
N PHE A 96 32.66 -8.82 2.72
CA PHE A 96 31.94 -8.52 1.48
C PHE A 96 30.83 -7.49 1.68
N LEU A 97 30.67 -6.95 2.89
CA LEU A 97 29.66 -5.94 3.19
C LEU A 97 30.23 -4.52 3.04
N THR A 98 29.35 -3.55 2.82
CA THR A 98 29.70 -2.12 3.02
C THR A 98 30.10 -1.88 4.48
N GLU A 99 30.81 -0.79 4.75
CA GLU A 99 31.29 -0.50 6.09
C GLU A 99 30.15 -0.38 7.11
N GLU A 100 29.05 0.27 6.73
CA GLU A 100 27.85 0.39 7.57
C GLU A 100 27.23 -0.99 7.86
N SER A 101 27.03 -1.81 6.82
CA SER A 101 26.48 -3.16 6.98
C SER A 101 27.42 -4.09 7.77
N ARG A 102 28.73 -3.92 7.61
CA ARG A 102 29.75 -4.66 8.36
C ARG A 102 29.67 -4.34 9.85
N GLN A 103 29.60 -3.07 10.21
CA GLN A 103 29.48 -2.65 11.61
C GLN A 103 28.19 -3.19 12.23
N TYR A 104 27.07 -3.04 11.53
CA TYR A 104 25.78 -3.59 11.99
C TYR A 104 25.83 -5.11 12.16
N ALA A 105 26.45 -5.83 11.22
CA ALA A 105 26.63 -7.27 11.31
C ALA A 105 27.46 -7.68 12.52
N GLN A 106 28.59 -7.02 12.76
CA GLN A 106 29.53 -7.39 13.83
C GLN A 106 29.02 -7.02 15.21
N GLN A 107 28.33 -5.89 15.35
CA GLN A 107 27.92 -5.35 16.65
C GLN A 107 26.55 -5.86 17.10
N VAL A 108 25.66 -6.17 16.16
CA VAL A 108 24.26 -6.50 16.48
C VAL A 108 23.92 -7.91 16.03
N VAL A 109 24.05 -8.20 14.73
CA VAL A 109 23.43 -9.38 14.14
C VAL A 109 24.17 -10.66 14.48
N LEU A 110 25.50 -10.71 14.31
CA LEU A 110 26.29 -11.90 14.60
C LEU A 110 26.27 -12.27 16.09
N PRO A 111 26.44 -11.33 17.05
CA PRO A 111 26.29 -11.65 18.47
C PRO A 111 24.92 -12.26 18.81
N GLN A 112 23.85 -11.69 18.27
CA GLN A 112 22.50 -12.22 18.47
C GLN A 112 22.33 -13.59 17.82
N TYR A 113 22.77 -13.76 16.56
CA TYR A 113 22.69 -15.03 15.85
C TYR A 113 23.44 -16.16 16.56
N PHE A 114 24.64 -15.91 17.11
CA PHE A 114 25.37 -16.94 17.85
C PHE A 114 24.72 -17.30 19.19
N GLN A 115 23.86 -16.44 19.74
CA GLN A 115 23.06 -16.75 20.94
C GLN A 115 21.74 -17.45 20.61
N THR A 116 21.04 -17.01 19.55
CA THR A 116 19.68 -17.48 19.23
C THR A 116 19.66 -18.61 18.20
N GLY A 117 20.72 -18.75 17.40
CA GLY A 117 20.80 -19.66 16.26
C GLY A 117 19.97 -19.23 15.04
N ILE A 118 19.38 -18.04 15.04
CA ILE A 118 18.51 -17.59 13.94
C ILE A 118 18.63 -16.08 13.68
N SER A 119 18.60 -15.71 12.41
CA SER A 119 18.38 -14.35 11.92
C SER A 119 17.39 -14.37 10.75
N LEU A 120 16.51 -13.37 10.68
CA LEU A 120 15.46 -13.28 9.67
C LEU A 120 15.47 -11.89 9.02
N ASP A 121 15.45 -11.88 7.69
CA ASP A 121 15.27 -10.71 6.83
C ASP A 121 16.17 -9.52 7.20
N VAL A 122 17.42 -9.81 7.56
CA VAL A 122 18.39 -8.79 7.95
C VAL A 122 18.86 -8.02 6.71
N PRO A 123 18.63 -6.70 6.63
CA PRO A 123 19.04 -5.93 5.48
C PRO A 123 20.54 -5.67 5.50
N TYR A 124 21.21 -5.97 4.39
CA TYR A 124 22.61 -5.64 4.18
C TYR A 124 22.86 -5.09 2.79
N GLN A 125 23.96 -4.36 2.66
CA GLN A 125 24.55 -4.00 1.39
C GLN A 125 25.82 -4.81 1.18
N VAL A 126 25.84 -5.56 0.08
CA VAL A 126 26.95 -6.43 -0.31
C VAL A 126 27.69 -5.79 -1.47
N ILE A 127 29.02 -5.83 -1.40
CA ILE A 127 29.94 -5.37 -2.43
C ILE A 127 30.29 -6.55 -3.34
N CYS A 128 29.95 -6.44 -4.61
CA CYS A 128 30.37 -7.38 -5.65
C CYS A 128 31.84 -7.15 -6.03
N LYS A 129 32.48 -8.15 -6.68
CA LYS A 129 33.90 -8.07 -7.09
C LYS A 129 34.21 -6.91 -8.03
N ASN A 130 33.23 -6.49 -8.83
CA ASN A 130 33.32 -5.33 -9.73
C ASN A 130 33.13 -3.97 -9.01
N GLY A 131 32.88 -3.97 -7.70
CA GLY A 131 32.59 -2.77 -6.90
C GLY A 131 31.11 -2.35 -6.88
N GLU A 132 30.23 -3.05 -7.61
CA GLU A 132 28.79 -2.80 -7.53
C GLU A 132 28.26 -3.15 -6.14
N ILE A 133 27.35 -2.32 -5.63
CA ILE A 133 26.67 -2.56 -4.35
C ILE A 133 25.26 -3.05 -4.64
N ILE A 134 24.90 -4.18 -4.03
CA ILE A 134 23.55 -4.73 -4.08
C ILE A 134 22.93 -4.77 -2.68
N ASP A 135 21.64 -4.47 -2.62
CA ASP A 135 20.84 -4.63 -1.41
C ASP A 135 20.39 -6.09 -1.30
N VAL A 136 20.61 -6.70 -0.13
CA VAL A 136 20.19 -8.07 0.15
C VAL A 136 19.41 -8.16 1.46
N LEU A 137 18.51 -9.14 1.53
CA LEU A 137 17.94 -9.63 2.79
C LEU A 137 18.60 -10.97 3.13
N LEU A 138 19.26 -11.02 4.29
CA LEU A 138 19.90 -12.20 4.84
C LEU A 138 18.98 -12.87 5.88
N SER A 139 18.71 -14.15 5.68
CA SER A 139 18.12 -15.02 6.70
C SER A 139 19.04 -16.21 6.93
N ALA A 140 19.29 -16.58 8.19
CA ALA A 140 20.18 -17.68 8.52
C ALA A 140 19.65 -18.51 9.69
N ILE A 141 19.90 -19.81 9.62
CA ILE A 141 19.67 -20.76 10.71
C ILE A 141 20.97 -21.48 11.06
N ALA A 142 21.18 -21.76 12.34
CA ALA A 142 22.31 -22.53 12.83
C ALA A 142 22.00 -24.03 12.83
N GLU A 143 22.97 -24.83 12.37
CA GLU A 143 23.09 -26.22 12.78
C GLU A 143 23.90 -26.26 14.08
N GLN A 144 23.30 -26.80 15.13
CA GLN A 144 23.87 -26.85 16.47
C GLN A 144 24.33 -28.27 16.82
N ASP A 145 25.34 -28.38 17.68
CA ASP A 145 25.73 -29.65 18.29
C ASP A 145 24.79 -30.03 19.47
N GLU A 146 25.06 -31.19 20.09
CA GLU A 146 24.30 -31.68 21.25
C GLU A 146 24.39 -30.76 22.48
N LEU A 147 25.33 -29.81 22.49
CA LEU A 147 25.53 -28.81 23.56
C LEU A 147 24.92 -27.45 23.20
N GLY A 148 24.22 -27.34 22.07
CA GLY A 148 23.60 -26.10 21.60
C GLY A 148 24.57 -25.10 20.96
N GLN A 149 25.83 -25.48 20.73
CA GLN A 149 26.82 -24.61 20.08
C GLN A 149 26.68 -24.66 18.56
N VAL A 150 26.83 -23.51 17.90
CA VAL A 150 26.73 -23.40 16.44
C VAL A 150 27.89 -24.13 15.78
N LEU A 151 27.61 -25.21 15.06
CA LEU A 151 28.59 -25.93 14.22
C LEU A 151 28.79 -25.23 12.88
N ARG A 152 27.67 -24.85 12.23
CA ARG A 152 27.66 -24.15 10.94
C ARG A 152 26.33 -23.44 10.72
N SER A 153 26.29 -22.51 9.77
CA SER A 153 25.03 -21.88 9.34
C SER A 153 24.50 -22.45 8.02
N LEU A 154 23.20 -22.32 7.80
CA LEU A 154 22.61 -22.25 6.47
C LEU A 154 22.03 -20.85 6.31
N ALA A 155 22.68 -20.04 5.48
CA ALA A 155 22.28 -18.68 5.21
C ALA A 155 21.79 -18.53 3.76
N VAL A 156 20.71 -17.76 3.60
CA VAL A 156 20.16 -17.35 2.31
C VAL A 156 20.22 -15.83 2.21
N MET A 157 20.72 -15.34 1.07
CA MET A 157 20.67 -13.93 0.70
C MET A 157 19.79 -13.75 -0.53
N VAL A 158 18.80 -12.89 -0.42
CA VAL A 158 17.90 -12.52 -1.52
C VAL A 158 18.27 -11.11 -1.97
N ASP A 159 18.62 -10.95 -3.24
CA ASP A 159 18.83 -9.63 -3.85
C ASP A 159 17.50 -8.89 -3.97
N VAL A 160 17.40 -7.76 -3.30
CA VAL A 160 16.21 -6.90 -3.28
C VAL A 160 16.48 -5.54 -3.93
N THR A 161 17.62 -5.36 -4.59
CA THR A 161 18.05 -4.08 -5.18
C THR A 161 17.01 -3.52 -6.16
N ALA A 162 16.55 -4.36 -7.10
CA ALA A 162 15.56 -3.94 -8.09
C ALA A 162 14.22 -3.58 -7.45
N ARG A 163 13.81 -4.32 -6.41
CA ARG A 163 12.59 -4.06 -5.65
C ARG A 163 12.70 -2.74 -4.89
N ASN A 164 13.80 -2.50 -4.19
CA ASN A 164 14.02 -1.27 -3.42
C ASN A 164 14.08 -0.04 -4.32
N ARG A 165 14.77 -0.12 -5.47
CA ARG A 165 14.80 0.97 -6.47
C ARG A 165 13.42 1.27 -7.03
N ALA A 166 12.63 0.24 -7.37
CA ALA A 166 11.27 0.43 -7.85
C ALA A 166 10.36 1.06 -6.78
N GLN A 167 10.51 0.65 -5.52
CA GLN A 167 9.77 1.20 -4.40
C GLN A 167 10.12 2.66 -4.14
N ALA A 168 11.41 3.02 -4.16
CA ALA A 168 11.87 4.40 -4.02
C ALA A 168 11.34 5.29 -5.15
N ALA A 169 11.48 4.86 -6.42
CA ALA A 169 10.98 5.61 -7.57
C ALA A 169 9.46 5.82 -7.52
N LEU A 170 8.71 4.81 -7.05
CA LEU A 170 7.26 4.93 -6.87
C LEU A 170 6.90 5.94 -5.78
N GLN A 171 7.64 5.93 -4.67
CA GLN A 171 7.45 6.87 -3.57
C GLN A 171 7.74 8.32 -4.02
N ASP A 172 8.85 8.55 -4.71
CA ASP A 172 9.21 9.87 -5.24
C ASP A 172 8.15 10.38 -6.24
N ALA A 173 7.67 9.52 -7.14
CA ALA A 173 6.63 9.88 -8.10
C ALA A 173 5.31 10.22 -7.40
N LYS A 174 4.96 9.50 -6.32
CA LYS A 174 3.77 9.78 -5.51
C LYS A 174 3.89 11.13 -4.81
N GLU A 175 5.02 11.42 -4.18
CA GLU A 175 5.26 12.70 -3.50
C GLU A 175 5.20 13.87 -4.48
N ALA A 176 5.85 13.74 -5.64
CA ALA A 176 5.80 14.76 -6.70
C ALA A 176 4.37 15.01 -7.19
N ALA A 177 3.58 13.94 -7.39
CA ALA A 177 2.18 14.05 -7.78
C ALA A 177 1.32 14.74 -6.71
N GLU A 178 1.55 14.43 -5.42
CA GLU A 178 0.84 15.06 -4.30
C GLU A 178 1.16 16.56 -4.20
N VAL A 179 2.44 16.95 -4.33
CA VAL A 179 2.85 18.35 -4.36
C VAL A 179 2.20 19.10 -5.52
N ALA A 180 2.24 18.52 -6.73
CA ALA A 180 1.61 19.12 -7.90
C ALA A 180 0.09 19.31 -7.70
N ASN A 181 -0.59 18.33 -7.10
CA ASN A 181 -2.03 18.40 -6.85
C ASN A 181 -2.38 19.46 -5.78
N ARG A 182 -1.56 19.61 -4.74
CA ARG A 182 -1.71 20.68 -3.74
C ARG A 182 -1.53 22.06 -4.38
N ALA A 183 -0.46 22.24 -5.16
CA ALA A 183 -0.21 23.50 -5.87
C ALA A 183 -1.34 23.85 -6.85
N LYS A 184 -1.86 22.86 -7.61
CA LYS A 184 -3.05 23.02 -8.47
C LYS A 184 -4.26 23.53 -7.68
N SER A 185 -4.51 22.94 -6.51
CA SER A 185 -5.65 23.30 -5.67
C SER A 185 -5.55 24.71 -5.09
N GLU A 186 -4.35 25.09 -4.61
CA GLU A 186 -4.09 26.44 -4.09
C GLU A 186 -4.18 27.50 -5.17
N PHE A 187 -3.60 27.23 -6.34
CA PHE A 187 -3.72 28.12 -7.50
C PHE A 187 -5.18 28.38 -7.86
N LEU A 188 -5.99 27.32 -7.97
CA LEU A 188 -7.41 27.46 -8.33
C LEU A 188 -8.18 28.23 -7.25
N ALA A 189 -7.93 27.92 -5.96
CA ALA A 189 -8.56 28.64 -4.84
C ALA A 189 -8.28 30.15 -4.89
N ASN A 190 -7.02 30.53 -5.08
CA ASN A 190 -6.62 31.93 -5.18
C ASN A 190 -7.22 32.61 -6.42
N MET A 191 -7.12 31.97 -7.60
CA MET A 191 -7.70 32.51 -8.83
C MET A 191 -9.21 32.71 -8.74
N SER A 192 -9.94 31.82 -8.07
CA SER A 192 -11.37 32.03 -7.89
C SER A 192 -11.70 33.25 -7.04
N HIS A 193 -10.93 33.52 -5.98
CA HIS A 193 -11.14 34.71 -5.17
C HIS A 193 -10.86 35.98 -5.98
N GLU A 194 -9.75 35.99 -6.71
CA GLU A 194 -9.34 37.09 -7.58
C GLU A 194 -10.32 37.35 -8.72
N LEU A 195 -10.98 36.32 -9.25
CA LEU A 195 -12.00 36.47 -10.29
C LEU A 195 -13.38 36.89 -9.74
N ARG A 196 -13.73 36.45 -8.52
CA ARG A 196 -15.02 36.77 -7.90
C ARG A 196 -15.16 38.25 -7.57
N THR A 197 -14.08 38.88 -7.10
CA THR A 197 -14.06 40.28 -6.67
C THR A 197 -14.44 41.26 -7.80
N PRO A 198 -13.78 41.29 -8.97
CA PRO A 198 -14.15 42.16 -10.07
C PRO A 198 -15.52 41.80 -10.66
N LEU A 199 -15.89 40.51 -10.70
CA LEU A 199 -17.23 40.09 -11.13
C LEU A 199 -18.33 40.67 -10.25
N ASN A 200 -18.14 40.67 -8.93
CA ASN A 200 -19.07 41.28 -7.99
C ASN A 200 -19.23 42.78 -8.23
N GLY A 201 -18.14 43.47 -8.61
CA GLY A 201 -18.21 44.85 -9.07
C GLY A 201 -19.07 45.01 -10.33
N ILE A 202 -18.84 44.17 -11.35
CA ILE A 202 -19.64 44.15 -12.59
C ILE A 202 -21.12 43.87 -12.29
N PHE A 203 -21.44 42.94 -11.39
CA PHE A 203 -22.82 42.68 -10.97
C PHE A 203 -23.45 43.88 -10.28
N GLY A 204 -22.72 44.54 -9.38
CA GLY A 204 -23.20 45.74 -8.70
C GLY A 204 -23.61 46.81 -9.70
N TYR A 205 -22.74 47.15 -10.65
CA TYR A 205 -23.03 48.15 -11.67
C TYR A 205 -24.15 47.74 -12.62
N THR A 206 -24.18 46.48 -13.06
CA THR A 206 -25.27 46.01 -13.93
C THR A 206 -26.63 46.01 -13.22
N GLN A 207 -26.68 45.74 -11.91
CA GLN A 207 -27.90 45.86 -11.11
C GLN A 207 -28.35 47.31 -10.93
N ILE A 208 -27.42 48.24 -10.73
CA ILE A 208 -27.70 49.68 -10.64
C ILE A 208 -28.25 50.19 -11.98
N LEU A 209 -27.60 49.84 -13.09
CA LEU A 209 -28.04 50.21 -14.43
C LEU A 209 -29.42 49.63 -14.77
N LYS A 210 -29.70 48.38 -14.38
CA LYS A 210 -31.05 47.78 -14.52
C LYS A 210 -32.15 48.53 -13.77
N LYS A 211 -31.82 49.27 -12.70
CA LYS A 211 -32.79 50.06 -11.93
C LYS A 211 -32.97 51.49 -12.46
N SER A 212 -32.15 51.91 -13.43
CA SER A 212 -32.28 53.23 -14.04
C SER A 212 -33.52 53.31 -14.93
N LYS A 213 -34.32 54.38 -14.77
CA LYS A 213 -35.56 54.60 -15.54
C LYS A 213 -35.33 55.25 -16.91
N THR A 214 -34.09 55.61 -17.25
CA THR A 214 -33.76 56.44 -18.42
C THR A 214 -33.00 55.71 -19.54
N MET A 215 -32.79 54.40 -19.44
CA MET A 215 -32.04 53.65 -20.46
C MET A 215 -32.91 53.22 -21.65
N ALA A 216 -32.33 53.26 -22.85
CA ALA A 216 -32.97 52.75 -24.05
C ALA A 216 -33.09 51.20 -23.99
N PRO A 217 -34.09 50.58 -24.65
CA PRO A 217 -34.30 49.13 -24.62
C PRO A 217 -33.08 48.30 -25.04
N GLU A 218 -32.29 48.78 -26.00
CA GLU A 218 -31.06 48.10 -26.44
C GLU A 218 -29.95 48.12 -25.38
N GLU A 219 -29.82 49.22 -24.63
CA GLU A 219 -28.84 49.34 -23.56
C GLU A 219 -29.19 48.43 -22.37
N LEU A 220 -30.48 48.34 -22.02
CA LEU A 220 -30.99 47.39 -21.03
C LEU A 220 -30.72 45.93 -21.41
N LYS A 221 -30.84 45.60 -22.70
CA LYS A 221 -30.50 44.27 -23.22
C LYS A 221 -29.01 43.98 -23.09
N GLY A 222 -28.14 44.94 -23.39
CA GLY A 222 -26.70 44.85 -23.18
C GLY A 222 -26.32 44.60 -21.71
N VAL A 223 -26.91 45.36 -20.79
CA VAL A 223 -26.70 45.19 -19.33
C VAL A 223 -27.17 43.80 -18.85
N HIS A 224 -28.27 43.30 -19.40
CA HIS A 224 -28.75 41.95 -19.09
C HIS A 224 -27.74 40.87 -19.53
N ILE A 225 -27.20 40.98 -20.74
CA ILE A 225 -26.20 40.04 -21.27
C ILE A 225 -24.93 40.06 -20.39
N ILE A 226 -24.41 41.23 -20.04
CA ILE A 226 -23.21 41.35 -19.17
C ILE A 226 -23.45 40.64 -17.83
N HIS A 227 -24.60 40.89 -17.20
CA HIS A 227 -24.96 40.22 -15.94
C HIS A 227 -25.09 38.70 -16.12
N GLN A 228 -25.66 38.23 -17.23
CA GLN A 228 -25.81 36.79 -17.47
C GLN A 228 -24.46 36.11 -17.72
N CYS A 229 -23.59 36.71 -18.53
CA CYS A 229 -22.24 36.22 -18.79
C CYS A 229 -21.39 36.17 -17.52
N GLY A 230 -21.44 37.23 -16.70
CA GLY A 230 -20.77 37.24 -15.39
C GLY A 230 -21.30 36.11 -14.50
N SER A 231 -22.62 35.95 -14.39
CA SER A 231 -23.21 34.93 -13.51
C SER A 231 -22.79 33.54 -13.93
N HIS A 232 -22.76 33.29 -15.22
CA HIS A 232 -22.33 32.02 -15.77
C HIS A 232 -20.84 31.73 -15.49
N LEU A 233 -19.97 32.72 -15.68
CA LEU A 233 -18.54 32.57 -15.40
C LEU A 233 -18.27 32.29 -13.92
N LEU A 234 -18.98 32.97 -13.01
CA LEU A 234 -18.83 32.73 -11.58
C LEU A 234 -19.23 31.30 -11.18
N THR A 235 -20.33 30.80 -11.76
CA THR A 235 -20.76 29.41 -11.56
C THR A 235 -19.69 28.44 -12.05
N LEU A 236 -19.17 28.60 -13.26
CA LEU A 236 -18.12 27.74 -13.81
C LEU A 236 -16.85 27.71 -12.95
N ILE A 237 -16.41 28.87 -12.47
CA ILE A 237 -15.24 28.96 -11.58
C ILE A 237 -15.50 28.24 -10.26
N ASN A 238 -16.68 28.42 -9.66
CA ASN A 238 -17.05 27.74 -8.42
C ASN A 238 -17.15 26.21 -8.61
N ASP A 239 -17.66 25.75 -9.76
CA ASP A 239 -17.74 24.32 -10.07
C ASP A 239 -16.34 23.70 -10.24
N ILE A 240 -15.43 24.39 -10.92
CA ILE A 240 -14.02 23.97 -11.06
C ILE A 240 -13.32 23.90 -9.69
N LEU A 241 -13.58 24.88 -8.83
CA LEU A 241 -13.07 24.87 -7.46
C LEU A 241 -13.58 23.69 -6.65
N ASP A 242 -14.89 23.45 -6.68
CA ASP A 242 -15.52 22.37 -5.93
C ASP A 242 -14.96 21.02 -6.41
N LEU A 243 -14.82 20.82 -7.73
CA LEU A 243 -14.15 19.66 -8.30
C LEU A 243 -12.71 19.51 -7.77
N SER A 244 -11.94 20.59 -7.76
CA SER A 244 -10.54 20.57 -7.30
C SER A 244 -10.43 20.23 -5.82
N LYS A 245 -11.36 20.72 -4.98
CA LYS A 245 -11.43 20.35 -3.55
C LYS A 245 -11.78 18.88 -3.34
N ILE A 246 -12.65 18.31 -4.20
CA ILE A 246 -12.99 16.89 -4.19
C ILE A 246 -11.77 16.04 -4.58
N GLU A 247 -11.10 16.38 -5.69
CA GLU A 247 -9.88 15.69 -6.16
C GLU A 247 -8.77 15.67 -5.09
N ALA A 248 -8.64 16.77 -4.34
CA ALA A 248 -7.66 16.90 -3.27
C ALA A 248 -8.09 16.28 -1.92
N ARG A 249 -9.29 15.67 -1.82
CA ARG A 249 -9.90 15.19 -0.57
C ARG A 249 -9.98 16.26 0.53
N LYS A 250 -10.07 17.54 0.14
CA LYS A 250 -10.18 18.71 1.04
C LYS A 250 -11.63 19.22 1.17
N MET A 251 -12.59 18.58 0.51
CA MET A 251 -14.00 18.91 0.67
C MET A 251 -14.54 18.24 1.94
N GLU A 252 -14.80 19.05 2.96
CA GLU A 252 -15.49 18.62 4.17
C GLU A 252 -17.00 18.82 4.00
N LEU A 253 -17.78 17.82 4.43
CA LEU A 253 -19.23 17.93 4.54
C LEU A 253 -19.56 18.49 5.92
N VAL A 254 -20.46 19.46 5.97
CA VAL A 254 -20.91 20.08 7.23
C VAL A 254 -22.37 19.69 7.46
N PRO A 255 -22.64 18.49 8.00
CA PRO A 255 -23.99 18.03 8.21
C PRO A 255 -24.66 18.74 9.39
N VAL A 256 -25.87 19.24 9.15
CA VAL A 256 -26.71 19.93 10.13
C VAL A 256 -28.12 19.34 10.11
N ASN A 257 -28.87 19.53 11.20
CA ASN A 257 -30.30 19.26 11.18
C ASN A 257 -31.00 20.44 10.51
N PHE A 258 -31.81 20.18 9.49
CA PHE A 258 -32.58 21.22 8.81
C PHE A 258 -33.99 20.75 8.47
N HIS A 259 -34.91 21.71 8.33
CA HIS A 259 -36.31 21.43 8.00
C HIS A 259 -36.43 21.01 6.53
N PHE A 260 -36.79 19.75 6.32
CA PHE A 260 -36.77 19.15 4.99
C PHE A 260 -37.91 19.68 4.10
N SER A 261 -39.09 19.92 4.67
CA SER A 261 -40.23 20.48 3.95
C SER A 261 -39.90 21.86 3.36
N SER A 262 -39.41 22.78 4.19
CA SER A 262 -39.01 24.12 3.75
C SER A 262 -37.86 24.07 2.74
N PHE A 263 -36.92 23.13 2.90
CA PHE A 263 -35.85 22.93 1.95
C PHE A 263 -36.37 22.53 0.55
N LEU A 264 -37.30 21.57 0.48
CA LEU A 264 -37.91 21.11 -0.77
C LEU A 264 -38.81 22.17 -1.40
N GLU A 265 -39.63 22.87 -0.61
CA GLU A 265 -40.48 23.98 -1.08
C GLU A 265 -39.64 25.04 -1.80
N ASN A 266 -38.55 25.49 -1.20
CA ASN A 266 -37.64 26.46 -1.82
C ASN A 266 -37.05 25.95 -3.16
N LEU A 267 -36.73 24.65 -3.26
CA LEU A 267 -36.23 24.06 -4.51
C LEU A 267 -37.31 24.03 -5.59
N VAL A 268 -38.52 23.61 -5.21
CA VAL A 268 -39.67 23.50 -6.11
C VAL A 268 -40.07 24.86 -6.65
N ASP A 269 -40.07 25.91 -5.83
CA ASP A 269 -40.40 27.28 -6.26
C ASP A 269 -39.44 27.78 -7.34
N ILE A 270 -38.12 27.62 -7.11
CA ILE A 270 -37.10 28.04 -8.06
C ILE A 270 -37.22 27.27 -9.39
N CYS A 271 -37.45 25.95 -9.30
CA CYS A 271 -37.58 25.09 -10.48
C CYS A 271 -38.87 25.40 -11.26
N SER A 272 -39.98 25.65 -10.57
CA SER A 272 -41.27 25.98 -11.19
C SER A 272 -41.18 27.28 -11.99
N ILE A 273 -40.53 28.32 -11.45
CA ILE A 273 -40.32 29.58 -12.18
C ILE A 273 -39.52 29.35 -13.47
N ARG A 274 -38.46 28.55 -13.42
CA ARG A 274 -37.62 28.26 -14.60
C ARG A 274 -38.35 27.41 -15.64
N ALA A 275 -39.13 26.43 -15.21
CA ALA A 275 -39.93 25.59 -16.10
C ALA A 275 -41.02 26.42 -16.80
N HIS A 276 -41.69 27.31 -16.06
CA HIS A 276 -42.68 28.23 -16.61
C HIS A 276 -42.10 29.15 -17.69
N GLN A 277 -40.86 29.61 -17.53
CA GLN A 277 -40.16 30.40 -18.56
C GLN A 277 -39.87 29.63 -19.86
N LYS A 278 -39.87 28.29 -19.84
CA LYS A 278 -39.75 27.42 -21.03
C LYS A 278 -41.08 26.80 -21.46
N ASP A 279 -42.22 27.20 -20.86
CA ASP A 279 -43.53 26.59 -21.09
C ASP A 279 -43.55 25.06 -20.84
N ILE A 280 -42.81 24.59 -19.82
CA ILE A 280 -42.75 23.18 -19.41
C ILE A 280 -43.48 23.02 -18.07
N VAL A 281 -44.19 21.91 -17.89
CA VAL A 281 -44.85 21.58 -16.62
C VAL A 281 -43.80 21.07 -15.63
N PHE A 282 -43.77 21.63 -14.42
CA PHE A 282 -42.96 21.09 -13.32
C PHE A 282 -43.87 20.57 -12.23
N THR A 283 -43.66 19.32 -11.78
CA THR A 283 -44.49 18.70 -10.75
C THR A 283 -43.63 18.15 -9.63
N TYR A 284 -44.01 18.44 -8.39
CA TYR A 284 -43.42 17.85 -7.20
C TYR A 284 -44.40 16.84 -6.59
N GLN A 285 -43.93 15.62 -6.35
CA GLN A 285 -44.75 14.52 -5.84
C GLN A 285 -44.05 13.79 -4.68
N PRO A 286 -44.46 14.01 -3.42
CA PRO A 286 -44.05 13.15 -2.31
C PRO A 286 -44.73 11.79 -2.43
N LEU A 287 -43.95 10.70 -2.39
CA LEU A 287 -44.44 9.32 -2.52
C LEU A 287 -44.64 8.62 -1.16
N SER A 288 -44.18 9.24 -0.07
CA SER A 288 -44.34 8.74 1.30
C SER A 288 -44.52 9.91 2.27
N GLN A 289 -44.86 9.64 3.54
CA GLN A 289 -44.82 10.66 4.58
C GLN A 289 -43.35 11.05 4.81
N LEU A 290 -42.99 12.26 4.38
CA LEU A 290 -41.63 12.77 4.51
C LEU A 290 -41.37 13.25 5.94
N PRO A 291 -40.14 13.07 6.46
CA PRO A 291 -39.80 13.58 7.79
C PRO A 291 -39.75 15.11 7.79
N ASN A 292 -40.13 15.72 8.92
CA ASN A 292 -40.09 17.19 9.07
C ASN A 292 -38.67 17.77 9.03
N GLY A 293 -37.67 16.96 9.38
CA GLY A 293 -36.26 17.36 9.35
C GLY A 293 -35.36 16.18 8.99
N ILE A 294 -34.22 16.50 8.38
CA ILE A 294 -33.18 15.54 8.05
C ILE A 294 -31.81 16.04 8.53
N TYR A 295 -30.88 15.11 8.71
CA TYR A 295 -29.48 15.40 9.03
C TYR A 295 -28.63 15.27 7.77
N GLY A 296 -27.97 16.36 7.36
CA GLY A 296 -27.13 16.37 6.17
C GLY A 296 -26.58 17.75 5.87
N ASP A 297 -25.69 17.84 4.88
CA ASP A 297 -25.16 19.13 4.43
C ASP A 297 -26.20 19.78 3.50
N GLU A 298 -27.01 20.69 4.06
CA GLU A 298 -28.09 21.37 3.34
C GLU A 298 -27.57 22.05 2.06
N LYS A 299 -26.41 22.70 2.14
CA LYS A 299 -25.83 23.47 1.02
C LYS A 299 -25.41 22.55 -0.12
N ARG A 300 -24.75 21.43 0.20
CA ARG A 300 -24.32 20.45 -0.81
C ARG A 300 -25.49 19.67 -1.39
N LEU A 301 -26.47 19.30 -0.57
CA LEU A 301 -27.70 18.66 -1.07
C LEU A 301 -28.46 19.60 -2.02
N ARG A 302 -28.56 20.89 -1.68
CA ARG A 302 -29.16 21.91 -2.57
C ARG A 302 -28.45 21.96 -3.91
N GLN A 303 -27.11 21.96 -3.90
CA GLN A 303 -26.29 22.01 -5.11
C GLN A 303 -26.54 20.79 -6.01
N VAL A 304 -26.56 19.58 -5.44
CA VAL A 304 -26.83 18.34 -6.19
C VAL A 304 -28.21 18.39 -6.84
N LEU A 305 -29.25 18.70 -6.05
CA LEU A 305 -30.62 18.72 -6.55
C LEU A 305 -30.82 19.83 -7.58
N MET A 306 -30.27 21.02 -7.37
CA MET A 306 -30.35 22.11 -8.34
C MET A 306 -29.62 21.76 -9.65
N ASN A 307 -28.47 21.10 -9.61
CA ASN A 307 -27.77 20.68 -10.82
C ASN A 307 -28.59 19.67 -11.63
N LEU A 308 -29.20 18.69 -10.96
CA LEU A 308 -30.05 17.70 -11.63
C LEU A 308 -31.34 18.31 -12.19
N LEU A 309 -32.08 19.05 -11.36
CA LEU A 309 -33.37 19.62 -11.75
C LEU A 309 -33.22 20.73 -12.80
N SER A 310 -32.21 21.59 -12.68
CA SER A 310 -31.97 22.62 -13.69
C SER A 310 -31.53 22.02 -15.02
N ASN A 311 -30.74 20.95 -15.02
CA ASN A 311 -30.43 20.21 -16.25
C ASN A 311 -31.68 19.57 -16.85
N ALA A 312 -32.52 18.91 -16.03
CA ALA A 312 -33.77 18.33 -16.50
C ALA A 312 -34.67 19.37 -17.19
N ILE A 313 -34.87 20.54 -16.56
CA ILE A 313 -35.65 21.63 -17.16
C ILE A 313 -34.97 22.19 -18.42
N LYS A 314 -33.64 22.37 -18.39
CA LYS A 314 -32.88 22.93 -19.51
C LYS A 314 -32.97 22.05 -20.76
N PHE A 315 -32.88 20.73 -20.60
CA PHE A 315 -32.81 19.76 -21.71
C PHE A 315 -34.16 19.15 -22.09
N THR A 316 -35.24 19.43 -21.36
CA THR A 316 -36.61 19.17 -21.83
C THR A 316 -37.05 20.33 -22.69
N ASP A 317 -37.51 20.08 -23.91
CA ASP A 317 -37.98 21.14 -24.84
C ASP A 317 -39.49 21.33 -24.80
N SER A 318 -40.24 20.25 -24.53
CA SER A 318 -41.69 20.27 -24.32
C SER A 318 -42.09 19.11 -23.41
N GLY A 319 -43.22 19.22 -22.70
CA GLY A 319 -43.73 18.20 -21.79
C GLY A 319 -43.58 18.59 -20.32
N GLU A 320 -43.12 17.66 -19.48
CA GLU A 320 -43.04 17.84 -18.04
C GLU A 320 -41.73 17.33 -17.42
N VAL A 321 -41.41 17.86 -16.24
CA VAL A 321 -40.33 17.39 -15.35
C VAL A 321 -40.92 17.16 -13.96
N THR A 322 -40.77 15.95 -13.43
CA THR A 322 -41.39 15.55 -12.15
C THR A 322 -40.34 15.17 -11.11
N LEU A 323 -40.33 15.87 -9.97
CA LEU A 323 -39.53 15.53 -8.79
C LEU A 323 -40.33 14.62 -7.86
N LYS A 324 -39.91 13.36 -7.74
CA LYS A 324 -40.49 12.38 -6.82
C LYS A 324 -39.59 12.15 -5.62
N VAL A 325 -40.14 12.19 -4.42
CA VAL A 325 -39.36 12.02 -3.17
C VAL A 325 -40.02 10.97 -2.28
N SER A 326 -39.26 9.96 -1.87
CA SER A 326 -39.70 8.87 -0.97
C SER A 326 -38.62 8.57 0.08
N VAL A 327 -39.04 8.08 1.24
CA VAL A 327 -38.14 7.47 2.23
C VAL A 327 -37.90 6.00 1.84
N LEU A 328 -36.64 5.60 1.66
CA LEU A 328 -36.28 4.21 1.30
C LEU A 328 -36.17 3.30 2.52
N GLU A 329 -35.52 3.78 3.58
CA GLU A 329 -35.41 3.09 4.87
C GLU A 329 -35.55 4.12 6.00
N SER A 330 -36.45 3.88 6.95
CA SER A 330 -36.59 4.70 8.15
C SER A 330 -35.84 4.02 9.29
N THR A 331 -34.61 4.46 9.57
CA THR A 331 -34.00 4.20 10.87
C THR A 331 -34.72 5.06 11.90
N GLN A 332 -35.78 4.53 12.52
CA GLN A 332 -36.27 5.05 13.78
C GLN A 332 -35.14 4.87 14.80
N LYS A 333 -34.33 5.91 15.02
CA LYS A 333 -33.64 6.02 16.31
C LYS A 333 -34.73 6.32 17.32
N GLU A 334 -34.96 5.38 18.23
CA GLU A 334 -35.62 5.65 19.50
C GLU A 334 -35.06 6.96 20.09
N ASN A 335 -35.96 7.78 20.63
CA ASN A 335 -35.70 9.12 21.16
C ASN A 335 -34.27 9.32 21.68
N PRO A 336 -33.58 10.42 21.32
CA PRO A 336 -32.46 10.83 22.15
C PRO A 336 -33.00 11.07 23.58
N PRO A 337 -32.30 10.62 24.64
CA PRO A 337 -32.71 10.99 25.98
C PRO A 337 -32.75 12.52 26.04
N SER A 338 -33.78 13.05 26.69
CA SER A 338 -33.96 14.46 26.99
C SER A 338 -32.61 15.12 27.33
N PRO A 339 -32.32 16.34 26.87
CA PRO A 339 -31.12 17.02 27.34
C PRO A 339 -31.24 17.12 28.87
N PRO A 340 -30.17 16.89 29.65
CA PRO A 340 -30.19 17.35 31.02
C PRO A 340 -30.42 18.86 30.96
N LEU A 341 -31.48 19.30 31.65
CA LEU A 341 -31.67 20.68 32.05
C LEU A 341 -30.46 21.08 32.90
N GLU A 342 -29.40 21.57 32.27
CA GLU A 342 -28.36 22.35 32.94
C GLU A 342 -28.50 23.80 32.49
N LEU A 343 -29.30 24.53 33.26
CA LEU A 343 -29.36 25.96 33.22
C LEU A 343 -27.99 26.50 33.67
N ILE A 344 -27.35 27.22 32.76
CA ILE A 344 -26.15 28.03 32.92
C ILE A 344 -26.20 28.90 34.18
N CYS A 345 -25.18 28.83 35.06
CA CYS A 345 -24.47 30.03 35.53
C CYS A 345 -23.17 29.76 36.32
N LYS A 346 -22.05 30.17 35.71
CA LYS A 346 -20.91 30.93 36.27
C LYS A 346 -20.04 30.35 37.41
N GLN A 347 -18.74 30.21 37.09
CA GLN A 347 -17.54 30.85 37.71
C GLN A 347 -16.36 29.89 37.99
N ASN A 348 -15.23 30.18 37.31
CA ASN A 348 -13.80 30.09 37.69
C ASN A 348 -13.24 28.96 38.60
N LEU A 349 -11.94 28.67 38.38
CA LEU A 349 -11.01 27.75 39.08
C LEU A 349 -11.17 26.27 38.66
N LYS A 350 -10.15 25.46 38.35
CA LYS A 350 -8.68 25.38 38.61
C LYS A 350 -8.13 24.36 37.58
N GLN A 351 -7.00 24.57 36.89
CA GLN A 351 -5.64 24.16 37.30
C GLN A 351 -5.51 22.75 37.94
N LEU A 352 -4.43 22.04 37.58
CA LEU A 352 -3.97 20.68 37.96
C LEU A 352 -4.53 19.59 37.03
N ILE A 353 -3.76 18.91 36.18
CA ILE A 353 -2.51 18.18 36.47
C ILE A 353 -1.61 18.24 35.22
N ASP A 354 -0.47 18.90 35.33
CA ASP A 354 0.69 18.75 34.45
C ASP A 354 1.91 19.06 35.32
N GLU A 355 2.35 18.07 36.12
CA GLU A 355 3.62 18.05 36.86
C GLU A 355 3.76 16.68 37.56
N SER A 356 4.38 15.73 36.87
CA SER A 356 5.12 14.62 37.51
C SER A 356 6.20 14.11 36.53
N LEU A 357 7.19 14.96 36.32
CA LEU A 357 8.57 14.56 36.03
C LEU A 357 9.37 14.79 37.32
N ASP A 358 10.36 13.93 37.56
CA ASP A 358 11.30 13.87 38.70
C ASP A 358 10.82 13.11 39.96
N GLU A 359 10.94 11.78 39.92
CA GLU A 359 11.86 10.99 40.77
C GLU A 359 12.07 9.56 40.23
#